data_AF-I3EDX4-F1
#
_entry.id   AF-I3EDX4-F1
#
_cell.length_a   1.000
_cell.length_b   1.000
_cell.length_c   1.000
_cell.angle_alpha   90.00
_cell.angle_beta   90.00
_cell.angle_gamma   90.00
#
_symmetry.space_group_name_H-M   'P 1'
#
loop_
_entity.id
_entity.type
_entity.pdbx_description
1 polymer ?
#
loop_
_entity_poly.entity_id
_entity_poly.type
_entity_poly.pdbx_seq_one_letter_code
_entity_poly.pdbx_strand_id
1 'polypeptide(L)'
;MNLEYKQKNPKNKRGTGLKHTADIAKREVEAQNRLISKKKVALENALKCPPALNQFRQKMPEDIKEKIKEIFLRYKPENEEEKKERISSDSNKTSKKSVIFGIRQIVKSIERKKAKLVLIANDVDPIVVVLFLPSLCKKMGVSYAIYGSKSELGAFVGRKNAACVAIEDVPGVEEVCTDVNEIFSDNYAENMKKWGKPVSK
;
A
#
# COMPACT_ATOMS: atom_id res chain seq x y z
N MET A 1 -45.52 26.14 46.62
CA MET A 1 -44.28 25.35 46.83
C MET A 1 -43.26 25.82 45.81
N ASN A 2 -42.25 26.57 46.26
CA ASN A 2 -41.18 27.06 45.39
C ASN A 2 -40.18 25.92 45.17
N LEU A 3 -40.06 25.45 43.92
CA LEU A 3 -38.98 24.57 43.49
C LEU A 3 -37.70 25.39 43.39
N GLU A 4 -36.79 25.23 44.37
CA GLU A 4 -35.43 25.75 44.27
C GLU A 4 -34.72 25.10 43.08
N TYR A 5 -34.55 25.87 42.00
CA TYR A 5 -33.65 25.50 40.93
C TYR A 5 -32.21 25.52 41.45
N LYS A 6 -31.61 24.34 41.67
CA LYS A 6 -30.17 24.23 41.93
C LYS A 6 -29.40 24.89 40.78
N GLN A 7 -28.80 26.06 41.05
CA GLN A 7 -27.96 26.76 40.08
C GLN A 7 -26.79 25.84 39.69
N LYS A 8 -26.65 25.53 38.39
CA LYS A 8 -25.46 24.84 37.88
C LYS A 8 -24.26 25.76 38.02
N ASN A 9 -23.27 25.33 38.81
CA ASN A 9 -22.02 26.06 38.96
C ASN A 9 -21.36 26.27 37.57
N PRO A 10 -21.04 27.50 37.16
CA PRO A 10 -20.48 27.78 35.84
C PRO A 10 -19.11 27.10 35.72
N LYS A 11 -18.95 26.19 34.74
CA LYS A 11 -17.65 25.57 34.45
C LYS A 11 -16.64 26.68 34.10
N ASN A 12 -15.45 26.64 34.72
CA ASN A 12 -14.37 27.61 34.50
C ASN A 12 -14.14 27.85 33.01
N LYS A 13 -14.37 29.09 32.55
CA LYS A 13 -14.27 29.52 31.14
C LYS A 13 -12.83 29.74 30.66
N ARG A 14 -11.84 29.63 31.55
CA ARG A 14 -10.41 29.65 31.20
C ARG A 14 -9.96 28.20 31.26
N GLY A 15 -9.29 27.70 30.22
CA GLY A 15 -8.84 26.31 30.08
C GLY A 15 -7.80 25.82 31.11
N THR A 16 -7.93 26.25 32.36
CA THR A 16 -7.11 25.93 33.54
C THR A 16 -7.68 24.75 34.35
N GLY A 17 -8.80 24.14 33.92
CA GLY A 17 -9.31 22.91 34.50
C GLY A 17 -8.42 21.71 34.17
N LEU A 18 -8.32 20.74 35.09
CA LEU A 18 -7.72 19.44 34.81
C LEU A 18 -8.37 18.86 33.55
N LYS A 19 -7.53 18.48 32.58
CA LYS A 19 -7.99 17.86 31.34
C LYS A 19 -8.75 16.58 31.68
N HIS A 20 -9.78 16.27 30.89
CA HIS A 20 -10.54 15.04 31.09
C HIS A 20 -9.59 13.84 31.01
N THR A 21 -9.67 12.90 31.94
CA THR A 21 -8.77 11.75 32.04
C THR A 21 -8.71 10.94 30.74
N ALA A 22 -9.83 10.84 30.02
CA ALA A 22 -9.88 10.21 28.69
C ALA A 22 -8.99 10.90 27.63
N ASP A 23 -8.85 12.23 27.67
CA ASP A 23 -7.99 12.96 26.73
C ASP A 23 -6.50 12.83 27.09
N ILE A 24 -6.21 12.56 28.37
CA ILE A 24 -4.85 12.25 28.83
C ILE A 24 -4.47 10.84 28.35
N ALA A 25 -5.33 9.86 28.58
CA ALA A 25 -5.11 8.47 28.15
C ALA A 25 -4.93 8.36 26.62
N LYS A 26 -5.76 9.04 25.82
CA LYS A 26 -5.59 9.08 24.35
C LYS A 26 -4.23 9.63 23.93
N ARG A 27 -3.79 10.74 24.55
CA ARG A 27 -2.47 11.34 24.26
C ARG A 27 -1.32 10.42 24.64
N GLU A 28 -1.43 9.71 25.76
CA GLU A 28 -0.42 8.76 26.21
C GLU A 28 -0.27 7.61 25.21
N VAL A 29 -1.39 7.04 24.74
CA VAL A 29 -1.39 5.97 23.73
C VAL A 29 -0.81 6.45 22.41
N GLU A 30 -1.18 7.65 21.94
CA GLU A 30 -0.62 8.24 20.72
C GLU A 30 0.88 8.50 20.85
N ALA A 31 1.33 9.01 22.00
CA ALA A 31 2.74 9.25 22.29
C ALA A 31 3.53 7.93 22.33
N GLN A 32 2.97 6.89 22.96
CA GLN A 32 3.55 5.56 23.00
C GLN A 32 3.67 4.95 21.60
N ASN A 33 2.62 5.00 20.78
CA ASN A 33 2.65 4.52 19.40
C ASN A 33 3.67 5.28 18.55
N ARG A 34 3.76 6.61 18.69
CA ARG A 34 4.77 7.42 18.01
C ARG A 34 6.19 7.01 18.42
N LEU A 35 6.41 6.74 19.70
CA LEU A 35 7.69 6.31 20.24
C LEU A 35 8.07 4.91 19.74
N ILE A 36 7.13 3.97 19.70
CA ILE A 36 7.31 2.63 19.13
C ILE A 36 7.70 2.73 17.65
N SER A 37 6.97 3.51 16.84
CA SER A 37 7.27 3.69 15.42
C SER A 37 8.66 4.31 15.20
N LYS A 38 9.05 5.33 15.99
CA LYS A 38 10.40 5.91 15.94
C LYS A 38 11.48 4.90 16.28
N LYS A 39 11.28 4.10 17.34
CA LYS A 39 12.22 3.05 17.74
C LYS A 39 12.34 1.96 16.68
N LYS A 40 11.23 1.54 16.06
CA LYS A 40 11.22 0.56 14.96
C LYS A 40 12.09 1.03 13.80
N VAL A 41 11.88 2.26 13.31
CA VAL A 41 12.68 2.84 12.22
C VAL A 41 14.15 3.00 12.62
N ALA A 42 14.43 3.42 13.85
CA ALA A 42 15.80 3.54 14.33
C ALA A 42 16.53 2.19 14.37
N LEU A 43 15.87 1.13 14.83
CA LEU A 43 16.41 -0.22 14.85
C LEU A 43 16.60 -0.77 13.43
N GLU A 44 15.63 -0.58 12.54
CA GLU A 44 15.72 -0.97 11.13
C GLU A 44 16.89 -0.29 10.41
N ASN A 45 17.25 0.94 10.80
CA ASN A 45 18.40 1.66 10.23
C ASN A 45 19.72 1.33 10.91
N ALA A 46 19.70 0.87 12.16
CA ALA A 46 20.91 0.48 12.90
C ALA A 46 21.38 -0.94 12.52
N LEU A 47 20.45 -1.82 12.15
CA LEU A 47 20.73 -3.20 11.81
C LEU A 47 21.07 -3.36 10.32
N LYS A 48 21.99 -4.26 10.01
CA LYS A 48 22.29 -4.64 8.62
C LYS A 48 21.09 -5.40 8.05
N CYS A 49 20.49 -4.86 6.99
CA CYS A 49 19.31 -5.46 6.37
C CYS A 49 19.71 -6.45 5.26
N PRO A 50 19.17 -7.69 5.27
CA PRO A 50 19.32 -8.64 4.17
C PRO A 50 18.84 -8.06 2.84
N PRO A 51 19.46 -8.44 1.71
CA PRO A 51 19.11 -7.92 0.38
C PRO A 51 17.62 -8.13 0.01
N ALA A 52 17.06 -9.29 0.38
CA ALA A 52 15.65 -9.61 0.14
C ALA A 52 14.66 -8.63 0.82
N LEU A 53 15.06 -8.00 1.93
CA LEU A 53 14.29 -6.95 2.59
C LEU A 53 14.68 -5.56 2.09
N ASN A 54 15.98 -5.37 1.81
CA ASN A 54 16.52 -4.09 1.36
C ASN A 54 15.94 -3.62 0.02
N GLN A 55 15.60 -4.54 -0.89
CA GLN A 55 14.95 -4.18 -2.15
C GLN A 55 13.67 -3.34 -1.96
N PHE A 56 12.88 -3.58 -0.90
CA PHE A 56 11.65 -2.81 -0.60
C PHE A 56 11.90 -1.36 -0.16
N ARG A 57 13.16 -0.99 0.10
CA ARG A 57 13.53 0.41 0.34
C ARG A 57 13.68 1.19 -0.97
N GLN A 58 14.01 0.52 -2.07
CA GLN A 58 14.09 1.13 -3.39
C GLN A 58 12.69 1.22 -4.00
N LYS A 59 12.13 2.42 -4.01
CA LYS A 59 10.85 2.72 -4.66
C LYS A 59 11.08 3.18 -6.10
N MET A 60 10.05 3.05 -6.94
CA MET A 60 10.06 3.65 -8.27
C MET A 60 10.11 5.18 -8.20
N PRO A 61 10.70 5.86 -9.20
CA PRO A 61 10.67 7.32 -9.32
C PRO A 61 9.23 7.81 -9.57
N GLU A 62 8.93 9.06 -9.15
CA GLU A 62 7.58 9.62 -9.22
C GLU A 62 7.10 9.80 -10.68
N ASP A 63 8.01 10.06 -11.63
CA ASP A 63 7.67 10.25 -13.05
C ASP A 63 6.98 9.02 -13.66
N ILE A 64 7.53 7.82 -13.45
CA ILE A 64 6.96 6.55 -13.92
C ILE A 64 5.68 6.23 -13.15
N LYS A 65 5.64 6.62 -11.87
CA LYS A 65 4.53 6.39 -10.97
C LYS A 65 3.26 7.12 -11.42
N GLU A 66 3.40 8.34 -11.93
CA GLU A 66 2.28 9.10 -12.52
C GLU A 66 1.72 8.42 -13.77
N LYS A 67 2.58 7.98 -14.71
CA LYS A 67 2.15 7.20 -15.90
C LYS A 67 1.37 5.95 -15.50
N ILE A 68 1.87 5.20 -14.52
CA ILE A 68 1.19 4.01 -13.98
C ILE A 68 -0.19 4.40 -13.42
N LYS A 69 -0.25 5.46 -12.62
CA LYS A 69 -1.50 5.92 -12.00
C LYS A 69 -2.58 6.24 -13.02
N GLU A 70 -2.24 6.86 -14.14
CA GLU A 70 -3.19 7.13 -15.23
C GLU A 70 -3.78 5.85 -15.84
N ILE A 71 -2.93 4.86 -16.12
CA ILE A 71 -3.36 3.55 -16.64
C ILE A 71 -4.30 2.86 -15.63
N PHE A 72 -3.92 2.81 -14.36
CA PHE A 72 -4.73 2.16 -13.34
C PHE A 72 -6.07 2.85 -13.09
N LEU A 73 -6.14 4.18 -13.24
CA LEU A 73 -7.39 4.93 -13.13
C LEU A 73 -8.34 4.60 -14.29
N ARG A 74 -7.81 4.42 -15.50
CA ARG A 74 -8.59 4.02 -16.69
C ARG A 74 -9.19 2.62 -16.56
N TYR A 75 -8.47 1.69 -15.95
CA TYR A 75 -8.87 0.28 -15.80
C TYR A 75 -9.35 -0.07 -14.38
N LYS A 76 -9.82 0.93 -13.62
CA LYS A 76 -10.29 0.76 -12.24
C LYS A 76 -11.44 -0.26 -12.18
N PRO A 77 -11.46 -1.19 -11.21
CA PRO A 77 -12.56 -2.13 -11.04
C PRO A 77 -13.85 -1.41 -10.57
N GLU A 78 -14.99 -2.00 -10.95
CA GLU A 78 -16.33 -1.53 -10.59
C GLU A 78 -16.52 -1.38 -9.07
N ASN A 79 -17.22 -0.32 -8.67
CA ASN A 79 -17.69 -0.13 -7.30
C ASN A 79 -18.86 -1.06 -6.94
N GLU A 80 -19.21 -1.16 -5.66
CA GLU A 80 -20.31 -2.03 -5.21
C GLU A 80 -21.68 -1.57 -5.74
N GLU A 81 -21.88 -0.27 -5.96
CA GLU A 81 -23.09 0.32 -6.55
C GLU A 81 -23.17 0.03 -8.05
N GLU A 82 -22.13 0.37 -8.81
CA GLU A 82 -21.98 0.04 -10.24
C GLU A 82 -22.16 -1.46 -10.49
N LYS A 83 -21.64 -2.30 -9.59
CA LYS A 83 -21.82 -3.75 -9.67
C LYS A 83 -23.28 -4.16 -9.49
N LYS A 84 -24.03 -3.53 -8.58
CA LYS A 84 -25.46 -3.79 -8.39
C LYS A 84 -26.25 -3.40 -9.63
N GLU A 85 -25.95 -2.23 -10.20
CA GLU A 85 -26.56 -1.74 -11.44
C GLU A 85 -26.27 -2.65 -12.64
N ARG A 86 -25.04 -3.17 -12.74
CA ARG A 86 -24.67 -4.15 -13.78
C ARG A 86 -25.42 -5.48 -13.61
N ILE A 87 -25.59 -5.94 -12.37
CA ILE A 87 -26.35 -7.16 -12.08
C ILE A 87 -27.84 -6.96 -12.37
N SER A 88 -28.42 -5.82 -11.99
CA SER A 88 -29.84 -5.52 -12.24
C SER A 88 -30.15 -5.32 -13.72
N SER A 89 -29.16 -4.91 -14.52
CA SER A 89 -29.33 -4.72 -15.98
C SER A 89 -29.19 -6.01 -16.79
N ASP A 90 -29.05 -7.18 -16.15
CA ASP A 90 -28.97 -8.53 -16.76
C ASP A 90 -27.98 -8.62 -17.95
N SER A 91 -26.98 -7.75 -17.95
CA SER A 91 -25.94 -7.76 -18.96
C SER A 91 -24.98 -8.90 -18.65
N ASN A 92 -25.18 -10.05 -19.30
CA ASN A 92 -24.25 -11.19 -19.34
C ASN A 92 -22.86 -10.85 -19.95
N LYS A 93 -22.55 -9.55 -20.11
CA LYS A 93 -21.22 -9.09 -20.48
C LYS A 93 -20.29 -9.33 -19.30
N THR A 94 -19.53 -10.42 -19.37
CA THR A 94 -18.36 -10.62 -18.51
C THR A 94 -17.37 -9.48 -18.76
N SER A 95 -17.37 -8.46 -17.90
CA SER A 95 -16.33 -7.44 -17.91
C SER A 95 -15.01 -8.14 -17.59
N LYS A 96 -14.10 -8.20 -18.57
CA LYS A 96 -12.72 -8.68 -18.33
C LYS A 96 -12.12 -7.76 -17.27
N LYS A 97 -11.76 -8.32 -16.12
CA LYS A 97 -11.13 -7.58 -15.04
C LYS A 97 -9.67 -7.34 -15.40
N SER A 98 -9.38 -6.20 -16.00
CA SER A 98 -8.03 -5.81 -16.38
C SER A 98 -7.11 -5.61 -15.17
N VAL A 99 -7.65 -5.14 -14.05
CA VAL A 99 -6.92 -4.96 -12.79
C VAL A 99 -7.28 -6.06 -11.79
N ILE A 100 -6.26 -6.73 -11.28
CA ILE A 100 -6.35 -7.83 -10.33
C ILE A 100 -5.73 -7.41 -9.00
N PHE A 101 -6.39 -7.71 -7.89
CA PHE A 101 -5.90 -7.34 -6.57
C PHE A 101 -5.99 -8.50 -5.57
N GLY A 102 -5.13 -8.43 -4.56
CA GLY A 102 -5.00 -9.46 -3.53
C GLY A 102 -4.00 -10.55 -3.90
N ILE A 103 -3.15 -10.91 -2.94
CA ILE A 103 -1.99 -11.79 -3.14
C ILE A 103 -2.38 -13.11 -3.84
N ARG A 104 -3.44 -13.78 -3.38
CA ARG A 104 -3.84 -15.08 -3.95
C ARG A 104 -4.21 -15.00 -5.43
N GLN A 105 -4.87 -13.93 -5.85
CA GLN A 105 -5.25 -13.75 -7.26
C GLN A 105 -4.03 -13.37 -8.10
N ILE A 106 -3.20 -12.48 -7.57
CA ILE A 106 -1.97 -12.02 -8.23
C ILE A 106 -1.00 -13.17 -8.46
N VAL A 107 -0.75 -14.02 -7.46
CA VAL A 107 0.11 -15.21 -7.60
C VAL A 107 -0.40 -16.13 -8.72
N LYS A 108 -1.72 -16.41 -8.76
CA LYS A 108 -2.31 -17.22 -9.84
C LYS A 108 -2.12 -16.58 -11.22
N SER A 109 -2.24 -15.25 -11.32
CA SER A 109 -2.04 -14.54 -12.58
C SER A 109 -0.58 -14.49 -13.03
N ILE A 110 0.37 -14.41 -12.08
CA ILE A 110 1.81 -14.49 -12.36
C ILE A 110 2.18 -15.90 -12.83
N GLU A 111 1.72 -16.94 -12.12
CA GLU A 111 1.98 -18.34 -12.48
C GLU A 111 1.42 -18.70 -13.87
N ARG A 112 0.27 -18.12 -14.23
CA ARG A 112 -0.36 -18.28 -15.55
C ARG A 112 0.21 -17.34 -16.61
N LYS A 113 1.19 -16.48 -16.26
CA LYS A 113 1.77 -15.44 -17.14
C LYS A 113 0.71 -14.53 -17.79
N LYS A 114 -0.38 -14.26 -17.09
CA LYS A 114 -1.45 -13.35 -17.54
C LYS A 114 -1.21 -11.91 -17.10
N ALA A 115 -0.57 -11.73 -15.94
CA ALA A 115 -0.17 -10.41 -15.47
C ALA A 115 1.01 -9.89 -16.30
N LYS A 116 0.94 -8.63 -16.73
CA LYS A 116 2.04 -7.95 -17.43
C LYS A 116 2.89 -7.13 -16.45
N LEU A 117 2.23 -6.41 -15.55
CA LEU A 117 2.87 -5.58 -14.52
C LEU A 117 2.28 -5.85 -13.14
N VAL A 118 3.14 -6.03 -12.15
CA VAL A 118 2.78 -6.23 -10.74
C VAL A 118 3.36 -5.11 -9.87
N LEU A 119 2.48 -4.37 -9.19
CA LEU A 119 2.83 -3.33 -8.23
C LEU A 119 2.81 -3.90 -6.81
N ILE A 120 3.87 -3.65 -6.07
CA ILE A 120 4.06 -4.15 -4.71
C ILE A 120 4.21 -2.95 -3.76
N ALA A 121 3.44 -2.94 -2.67
CA ALA A 121 3.61 -1.96 -1.61
C ALA A 121 4.80 -2.30 -0.72
N ASN A 122 5.43 -1.28 -0.15
CA ASN A 122 6.61 -1.41 0.68
C ASN A 122 6.32 -1.33 2.19
N ASP A 123 5.14 -0.85 2.58
CA ASP A 123 4.69 -0.64 3.97
C ASP A 123 3.69 -1.71 4.44
N VAL A 124 3.80 -2.91 3.88
CA VAL A 124 2.97 -4.07 4.24
C VAL A 124 3.43 -4.62 5.58
N ASP A 125 2.48 -4.79 6.50
CA ASP A 125 2.71 -5.37 7.81
C ASP A 125 1.74 -6.56 7.97
N PRO A 126 2.22 -7.81 8.00
CA PRO A 126 3.61 -8.27 7.98
C PRO A 126 4.25 -8.34 6.57
N ILE A 127 5.54 -7.97 6.45
CA ILE A 127 6.28 -7.92 5.17
C ILE A 127 6.44 -9.29 4.49
N VAL A 128 6.37 -10.38 5.26
CA VAL A 128 6.48 -11.77 4.78
C VAL A 128 5.47 -12.07 3.66
N VAL A 129 4.31 -11.41 3.70
CA VAL A 129 3.23 -11.57 2.71
C VAL A 129 3.65 -11.19 1.30
N VAL A 130 4.58 -10.25 1.14
CA VAL A 130 5.01 -9.74 -0.18
C VAL A 130 6.46 -10.09 -0.51
N LEU A 131 7.22 -10.60 0.47
CA LEU A 131 8.66 -10.87 0.37
C LEU A 131 9.05 -11.75 -0.84
N PHE A 132 8.20 -12.74 -1.17
CA PHE A 132 8.48 -13.69 -2.25
C PHE A 132 8.10 -13.19 -3.65
N LEU A 133 7.30 -12.12 -3.74
CA LEU A 133 6.72 -11.67 -5.02
C LEU A 133 7.78 -11.19 -6.03
N PRO A 134 8.79 -10.37 -5.67
CA PRO A 134 9.84 -9.98 -6.62
C PRO A 134 10.54 -11.19 -7.25
N SER A 135 10.86 -12.19 -6.43
CA SER A 135 11.51 -13.44 -6.87
C SER A 135 10.60 -14.27 -7.77
N LEU A 136 9.30 -14.33 -7.46
CA LEU A 136 8.30 -15.03 -8.27
C LEU A 136 8.13 -14.35 -9.63
N CYS A 137 8.00 -13.02 -9.65
CA CYS A 137 7.88 -12.24 -10.88
C CYS A 137 9.11 -12.42 -11.78
N LYS A 138 10.33 -12.33 -11.21
CA LYS A 138 11.57 -12.56 -11.97
C LYS A 138 11.64 -13.97 -12.56
N LYS A 139 11.26 -15.00 -11.78
CA LYS A 139 11.24 -16.40 -12.25
C LYS A 139 10.25 -16.63 -13.39
N MET A 140 9.08 -15.98 -13.32
CA MET A 140 8.02 -16.14 -14.32
C MET A 140 8.18 -15.19 -15.52
N GLY A 141 9.12 -14.23 -15.47
CA GLY A 141 9.33 -13.23 -16.52
C GLY A 141 8.24 -12.16 -16.57
N VAL A 142 7.67 -11.81 -15.42
CA VAL A 142 6.64 -10.77 -15.30
C VAL A 142 7.27 -9.51 -14.72
N SER A 143 6.99 -8.35 -15.31
CA SER A 143 7.50 -7.05 -14.84
C SER A 143 6.92 -6.74 -13.46
N TYR A 144 7.76 -6.27 -12.54
CA TYR A 144 7.31 -5.87 -11.21
C TYR A 144 7.95 -4.56 -10.77
N ALA A 145 7.27 -3.85 -9.90
CA ALA A 145 7.76 -2.60 -9.35
C ALA A 145 7.35 -2.43 -7.88
N ILE A 146 8.23 -1.81 -7.11
CA ILE A 146 7.91 -1.39 -5.75
C ILE A 146 7.39 0.06 -5.82
N TYR A 147 6.09 0.22 -5.59
CA TYR A 147 5.38 1.48 -5.84
C TYR A 147 5.57 2.47 -4.69
N GLY A 148 5.28 2.03 -3.47
CA GLY A 148 5.20 2.92 -2.32
C GLY A 148 4.21 2.38 -1.31
N SER A 149 3.24 3.19 -0.91
CA SER A 149 2.29 2.81 0.14
C SER A 149 1.17 1.89 -0.36
N LYS A 150 0.72 0.99 0.52
CA LYS A 150 -0.46 0.14 0.33
C LYS A 150 -1.75 0.94 0.25
N SER A 151 -1.77 2.14 0.83
CA SER A 151 -2.92 3.04 0.75
C SER A 151 -3.06 3.63 -0.66
N GLU A 152 -1.96 4.04 -1.30
CA GLU A 152 -1.97 4.47 -2.70
C GLU A 152 -2.42 3.35 -3.63
N LEU A 153 -1.89 2.13 -3.46
CA LEU A 153 -2.34 0.97 -4.23
C LEU A 153 -3.82 0.63 -3.97
N GLY A 154 -4.32 0.85 -2.76
CA GLY A 154 -5.73 0.67 -2.42
C GLY A 154 -6.65 1.58 -3.23
N ALA A 155 -6.24 2.83 -3.48
CA ALA A 155 -7.01 3.79 -4.25
C ALA A 155 -7.30 3.34 -5.68
N PHE A 156 -6.36 2.60 -6.31
CA PHE A 156 -6.54 2.02 -7.65
C PHE A 156 -7.68 1.02 -7.74
N VAL A 157 -8.06 0.40 -6.63
CA VAL A 157 -9.08 -0.65 -6.57
C VAL A 157 -10.26 -0.30 -5.67
N GLY A 158 -10.36 0.97 -5.24
CA GLY A 158 -11.45 1.44 -4.38
C GLY A 158 -11.46 0.81 -2.99
N ARG A 159 -10.29 0.43 -2.46
CA ARG A 159 -10.13 -0.15 -1.12
C ARG A 159 -9.24 0.74 -0.26
N LYS A 160 -9.40 0.67 1.06
CA LYS A 160 -8.57 1.46 2.00
C LYS A 160 -7.07 1.15 1.83
N ASN A 161 -6.73 -0.14 1.69
CA ASN A 161 -5.37 -0.63 1.53
C ASN A 161 -5.35 -1.82 0.55
N ALA A 162 -4.29 -1.93 -0.26
CA ALA A 162 -3.97 -3.12 -1.05
C ALA A 162 -2.46 -3.38 -0.96
N ALA A 163 -2.07 -4.60 -0.57
CA ALA A 163 -0.66 -4.97 -0.46
C ALA A 163 0.02 -5.05 -1.84
N CYS A 164 -0.70 -5.57 -2.83
CA CYS A 164 -0.24 -5.67 -4.21
C CYS A 164 -1.43 -5.52 -5.15
N VAL A 165 -1.15 -5.02 -6.35
CA VAL A 165 -2.10 -4.89 -7.45
C VAL A 165 -1.37 -5.29 -8.73
N ALA A 166 -2.04 -6.01 -9.63
CA ALA A 166 -1.51 -6.38 -10.92
C ALA A 166 -2.44 -5.90 -12.03
N ILE A 167 -1.87 -5.68 -13.21
CA ILE A 167 -2.62 -5.40 -14.42
C ILE A 167 -2.31 -6.48 -15.46
N GLU A 168 -3.36 -6.97 -16.11
CA GLU A 168 -3.26 -7.89 -17.25
C GLU A 168 -2.93 -7.12 -18.53
N ASP A 169 -3.10 -7.76 -19.68
CA ASP A 169 -2.80 -7.21 -20.99
C ASP A 169 -3.79 -6.09 -21.36
N VAL A 170 -3.33 -4.85 -21.24
CA VAL A 170 -4.07 -3.64 -21.65
C VAL A 170 -3.19 -2.71 -22.47
N PRO A 171 -3.80 -1.90 -23.37
CA PRO A 171 -3.09 -0.88 -24.13
C PRO A 171 -2.28 0.08 -23.24
N GLY A 172 -1.04 0.37 -23.64
CA GLY A 172 -0.14 1.32 -22.98
C GLY A 172 0.67 0.77 -21.80
N VAL A 173 0.42 -0.47 -21.36
CA VAL A 173 1.21 -1.09 -20.28
C VAL A 173 2.60 -1.51 -20.74
N GLU A 174 2.80 -1.83 -22.01
CA GLU A 174 4.08 -2.32 -22.53
C GLU A 174 5.21 -1.28 -22.42
N GLU A 175 4.92 -0.02 -22.75
CA GLU A 175 5.87 1.11 -22.60
C GLU A 175 6.28 1.33 -21.15
N VAL A 176 5.33 1.22 -20.23
CA VAL A 176 5.63 1.34 -18.80
C VAL A 176 6.40 0.12 -18.28
N CYS A 177 6.15 -1.06 -18.84
CA CYS A 177 6.89 -2.27 -18.49
C CYS A 177 8.37 -2.18 -18.86
N THR A 178 8.71 -1.58 -19.99
CA THR A 178 10.11 -1.38 -20.39
C THR A 178 10.82 -0.45 -19.39
N ASP A 179 10.24 0.71 -19.08
CA ASP A 179 10.78 1.67 -18.12
C ASP A 179 10.98 1.03 -16.73
N VAL A 180 10.03 0.20 -16.29
CA VAL A 180 10.07 -0.50 -14.99
C VAL A 180 11.14 -1.60 -14.98
N ASN A 181 11.30 -2.35 -16.07
CA ASN A 181 12.22 -3.48 -16.12
C ASN A 181 13.68 -3.04 -15.99
N GLU A 182 14.04 -1.91 -16.60
CA GLU A 182 15.37 -1.31 -16.48
C GLU A 182 15.74 -1.02 -15.01
N ILE A 183 14.77 -0.62 -14.20
CA ILE A 183 14.99 -0.27 -12.79
C ILE A 183 15.04 -1.52 -11.90
N PHE A 184 14.08 -2.44 -12.06
CA PHE A 184 13.84 -3.53 -11.12
C PHE A 184 14.27 -4.90 -11.65
N SER A 185 13.68 -5.34 -12.76
CA SER A 185 13.85 -6.70 -13.27
C SER A 185 15.28 -6.97 -13.72
N ASP A 186 15.91 -6.03 -14.40
CA ASP A 186 17.26 -6.19 -14.97
C ASP A 186 18.33 -6.06 -13.88
N ASN A 187 18.14 -5.13 -12.96
CA ASN A 187 19.03 -4.92 -11.81
C ASN A 187 18.78 -5.90 -10.64
N TYR A 188 17.85 -6.86 -10.77
CA TYR A 188 17.47 -7.77 -9.69
C TYR A 188 18.67 -8.52 -9.10
N ALA A 189 19.56 -9.03 -9.95
CA ALA A 189 20.73 -9.80 -9.51
C ALA A 189 21.73 -8.95 -8.72
N GLU A 190 21.88 -7.67 -9.07
CA GLU A 190 22.74 -6.74 -8.35
C GLU A 190 22.10 -6.30 -7.02
N ASN A 191 20.81 -5.99 -7.04
CA ASN A 191 20.04 -5.65 -5.85
C ASN A 191 20.06 -6.79 -4.82
N MET A 192 20.03 -8.05 -5.29
CA MET A 192 20.12 -9.23 -4.41
C MET A 192 21.52 -9.46 -3.80
N LYS A 193 22.57 -8.82 -4.33
CA LYS A 193 23.90 -8.82 -3.70
C LYS A 193 24.07 -7.67 -2.70
N LYS A 194 23.25 -6.62 -2.82
CA LYS A 194 23.38 -5.38 -2.04
C LYS A 194 22.65 -5.48 -0.70
N TRP A 195 23.43 -5.68 0.36
CA TRP A 195 22.95 -5.57 1.73
C TRP A 195 22.63 -4.12 2.08
N GLY A 196 21.57 -3.91 2.87
CA GLY A 196 21.28 -2.62 3.47
C GLY A 196 22.33 -2.31 4.53
N LYS A 197 23.08 -1.22 4.34
CA LYS A 197 24.08 -0.77 5.31
C LYS A 197 23.38 -0.02 6.44
N PRO A 198 23.86 -0.17 7.69
CA PRO A 198 23.44 0.68 8.77
C PRO A 198 23.68 2.14 8.42
N VAL A 199 22.68 3.00 8.65
CA VAL A 199 22.86 4.45 8.51
C VAL A 199 23.47 4.93 9.83
N SER A 200 24.73 5.35 9.80
CA SER A 200 25.35 6.00 10.96
C SER A 200 24.60 7.30 11.25
N LYS A 201 24.32 7.56 12.53
CA LYS A 201 23.73 8.83 12.98
C LYS A 201 24.57 10.02 12.56
#